data_AF-A0A3P7IM21-F1
#
_entry.id   AF-A0A3P7IM21-F1
#
_cell.length_a   1.000
_cell.length_b   1.000
_cell.length_c   1.000
_cell.angle_alpha   90.00
_cell.angle_beta   90.00
_cell.angle_gamma   90.00
#
_symmetry.space_group_name_H-M   'P 1'
#
loop_
_entity.id
_entity.type
_entity.pdbx_description
1 polymer ?
#
loop_
_entity_poly.entity_id
_entity_poly.type
_entity_poly.pdbx_seq_one_letter_code
_entity_poly.pdbx_strand_id
1 'polypeptide(L)'
;MFFRSLQDRGHSLIFRTADDPSLSLLKYGMKSYDSLIIFAPSVEAFGGIIDAEEVKNFLDDGGNMLVAGGPNLGQAIRALALENGFEFDEPNSMVIDHINYDTHLDDGHHTTIVTTKEQLINAHLITGGNELSPVLYKVNIPKHIRRP
;
A
#
# COMPACT_ATOMS: atom_id res chain seq x y z
N MET A 1 -9.66 -2.36 -12.81
CA MET A 1 -9.21 -1.06 -13.35
C MET A 1 -7.71 -0.85 -13.16
N PHE A 2 -7.15 -0.90 -11.93
CA PHE A 2 -5.72 -0.64 -11.67
C PHE A 2 -4.74 -1.54 -12.46
N PHE A 3 -4.78 -2.86 -12.27
CA PHE A 3 -3.85 -3.78 -12.96
C PHE A 3 -3.99 -3.74 -14.47
N ARG A 4 -5.23 -3.59 -14.97
CA ARG A 4 -5.47 -3.46 -16.40
C ARG A 4 -4.80 -2.20 -16.96
N SER A 5 -4.89 -1.08 -16.25
CA SER A 5 -4.21 0.16 -16.62
C SER A 5 -2.68 0.00 -16.68
N LEU A 6 -2.08 -0.80 -15.79
CA LEU A 6 -0.65 -1.14 -15.88
C LEU A 6 -0.33 -1.97 -17.13
N GLN A 7 -1.14 -2.98 -17.44
CA GLN A 7 -0.96 -3.79 -18.65
C GLN A 7 -1.13 -2.95 -19.93
N ASP A 8 -2.12 -2.06 -19.95
CA ASP A 8 -2.38 -1.16 -21.10
C ASP A 8 -1.22 -0.17 -21.32
N ARG A 9 -0.45 0.16 -20.26
CA ARG A 9 0.82 0.91 -20.35
C ARG A 9 2.03 0.06 -20.73
N GLY A 10 1.86 -1.25 -20.94
CA GLY A 10 2.91 -2.17 -21.39
C GLY A 10 3.68 -2.89 -20.28
N HIS A 11 3.24 -2.80 -19.02
CA HIS A 11 3.88 -3.56 -17.93
C HIS A 11 3.53 -5.05 -17.99
N SER A 12 4.53 -5.92 -17.82
CA SER A 12 4.34 -7.35 -17.59
C SER A 12 4.03 -7.60 -16.12
N LEU A 13 2.88 -8.20 -15.82
CA LEU A 13 2.44 -8.46 -14.45
C LEU A 13 2.57 -9.94 -14.10
N ILE A 14 3.19 -10.22 -12.96
CA ILE A 14 3.29 -11.56 -12.37
C ILE A 14 2.64 -11.50 -10.98
N PHE A 15 1.68 -12.39 -10.74
CA PHE A 15 0.98 -12.48 -9.45
C PHE A 15 1.49 -13.70 -8.68
N ARG A 16 1.75 -13.48 -7.39
CA ARG A 16 2.20 -14.48 -6.42
C ARG A 16 1.49 -14.24 -5.09
N THR A 17 1.33 -15.29 -4.29
CA THR A 17 0.90 -15.14 -2.90
C THR A 17 2.10 -14.74 -2.05
N ALA A 18 1.87 -13.96 -1.00
CA ALA A 18 2.95 -13.41 -0.17
C ALA A 18 3.72 -14.49 0.61
N ASP A 19 3.15 -15.69 0.77
CA ASP A 19 3.69 -16.85 1.46
C ASP A 19 4.35 -17.89 0.53
N ASP A 20 4.45 -17.60 -0.78
CA ASP A 20 5.04 -18.52 -1.75
C ASP A 20 6.53 -18.75 -1.40
N PRO A 21 6.95 -20.01 -1.15
CA PRO A 21 8.32 -20.32 -0.73
C PRO A 21 9.37 -20.12 -1.83
N SER A 22 8.95 -19.83 -3.07
CA SER A 22 9.84 -19.59 -4.22
C SER A 22 10.12 -18.10 -4.48
N LEU A 23 9.57 -17.21 -3.65
CA LEU A 23 9.77 -15.78 -3.78
C LEU A 23 11.23 -15.36 -3.59
N SER A 24 11.68 -14.51 -4.49
CA SER A 24 13.00 -13.87 -4.49
C SER A 24 12.97 -12.69 -5.46
N LEU A 25 13.59 -11.58 -5.07
CA LEU A 25 13.74 -10.38 -5.88
C LEU A 25 15.07 -10.36 -6.63
N LEU A 26 16.09 -10.99 -6.07
CA LEU A 26 17.46 -11.01 -6.58
C LEU A 26 17.89 -12.43 -6.95
N LYS A 27 18.32 -12.64 -8.19
CA LYS A 27 18.92 -13.90 -8.65
C LYS A 27 20.31 -13.65 -9.15
N TYR A 28 21.29 -14.36 -8.56
CA TYR A 28 22.71 -14.20 -8.89
C TYR A 28 23.21 -12.75 -8.78
N GLY A 29 22.69 -12.00 -7.79
CA GLY A 29 23.03 -10.59 -7.59
C GLY A 29 22.40 -9.63 -8.61
N MET A 30 21.44 -10.10 -9.40
CA MET A 30 20.68 -9.26 -10.34
C MET A 30 19.20 -9.25 -10.00
N LYS A 31 18.60 -8.07 -10.06
CA LYS A 31 17.15 -7.87 -9.97
C LYS A 31 16.40 -8.69 -11.02
N SER A 32 15.50 -9.55 -10.53
CA SER A 32 14.58 -10.35 -11.36
C SER A 32 13.36 -9.55 -11.83
N TYR A 33 13.10 -8.40 -11.21
CA TYR A 33 11.97 -7.53 -11.47
C TYR A 33 12.41 -6.06 -11.48
N ASP A 34 11.64 -5.19 -12.15
CA ASP A 34 11.88 -3.74 -12.09
C ASP A 34 11.04 -3.04 -11.02
N SER A 35 9.92 -3.64 -10.64
CA SER A 35 8.97 -3.06 -9.70
C SER A 35 8.29 -4.12 -8.86
N LEU A 36 8.05 -3.79 -7.60
CA LEU A 36 7.39 -4.62 -6.60
C LEU A 36 6.10 -3.92 -6.14
N ILE A 37 4.97 -4.63 -6.17
CA ILE A 37 3.70 -4.15 -5.62
C ILE A 37 3.26 -5.12 -4.52
N ILE A 38 3.11 -4.63 -3.30
CA ILE A 38 2.67 -5.42 -2.15
C ILE A 38 1.23 -5.02 -1.79
N PHE A 39 0.28 -5.85 -2.21
CA PHE A 39 -1.13 -5.79 -1.79
C PHE A 39 -1.47 -6.97 -0.87
N ALA A 40 -0.65 -7.18 0.16
CA ALA A 40 -0.83 -8.19 1.19
C ALA A 40 -0.66 -7.55 2.58
N PRO A 41 -1.61 -6.71 3.02
CA PRO A 41 -1.43 -5.86 4.20
C PRO A 41 -1.22 -6.66 5.49
N SER A 42 -1.80 -7.85 5.62
CA SER A 42 -1.78 -8.68 6.84
C SER A 42 -0.72 -9.78 6.83
N VAL A 43 0.32 -9.64 6.01
CA VAL A 43 1.41 -10.63 5.95
C VAL A 43 2.33 -10.45 7.16
N GLU A 44 2.52 -11.53 7.93
CA GLU A 44 3.41 -11.54 9.09
C GLU A 44 4.88 -11.76 8.69
N ALA A 45 5.09 -12.62 7.70
CA ALA A 45 6.39 -12.89 7.08
C ALA A 45 6.16 -13.25 5.60
N PHE A 46 7.05 -12.79 4.72
CA PHE A 46 7.01 -13.23 3.32
C PHE A 46 7.59 -14.64 3.17
N GLY A 47 7.18 -15.32 2.10
CA GLY A 47 7.75 -16.60 1.71
C GLY A 47 9.11 -16.45 1.02
N GLY A 48 9.78 -17.59 0.85
CA GLY A 48 11.06 -17.67 0.16
C GLY A 48 12.16 -16.98 0.95
N ILE A 49 12.94 -16.14 0.26
CA ILE A 49 14.03 -15.37 0.86
C ILE A 49 13.70 -13.89 1.04
N ILE A 50 12.46 -13.49 0.75
CA ILE A 50 12.04 -12.10 0.88
C ILE A 50 11.98 -11.73 2.36
N ASP A 51 12.84 -10.81 2.76
CA ASP A 51 12.82 -10.12 4.04
C ASP A 51 13.13 -8.63 3.85
N ALA A 52 13.25 -7.89 4.94
CA ALA A 52 13.54 -6.46 4.87
C ALA A 52 14.91 -6.16 4.21
N GLU A 53 15.88 -7.06 4.36
CA GLU A 53 17.21 -6.89 3.77
C GLU A 53 17.19 -7.15 2.25
N GLU A 54 16.51 -8.19 1.78
CA GLU A 54 16.35 -8.44 0.34
C GLU A 54 15.59 -7.30 -0.35
N VAL A 55 14.51 -6.79 0.27
CA VAL A 55 13.78 -5.63 -0.27
C VAL A 55 14.65 -4.38 -0.30
N LYS A 56 15.43 -4.12 0.76
CA LYS A 56 16.37 -3.00 0.77
C LYS A 56 17.38 -3.11 -0.37
N ASN A 57 18.03 -4.27 -0.54
CA ASN A 57 18.98 -4.48 -1.62
C ASN A 57 18.34 -4.29 -3.01
N PHE A 58 17.10 -4.74 -3.18
CA PHE A 58 16.33 -4.51 -4.41
C PHE A 58 16.09 -3.01 -4.69
N LEU A 59 15.80 -2.22 -3.65
CA LEU A 59 15.61 -0.76 -3.77
C LEU A 59 16.94 -0.04 -4.05
N ASP A 60 18.00 -0.43 -3.36
CA ASP A 60 19.35 0.12 -3.56
C ASP A 60 19.86 -0.14 -4.99
N ASP A 61 19.47 -1.27 -5.60
CA ASP A 61 19.72 -1.60 -7.02
C ASP A 61 18.77 -0.87 -8.02
N GLY A 62 18.00 0.12 -7.55
CA GLY A 62 17.11 0.95 -8.37
C GLY A 62 15.74 0.31 -8.68
N GLY A 63 15.32 -0.67 -7.87
CA GLY A 63 13.96 -1.19 -7.90
C GLY A 63 12.94 -0.19 -7.37
N ASN A 64 11.70 -0.26 -7.86
CA ASN A 64 10.59 0.55 -7.35
C ASN A 64 9.66 -0.29 -6.49
N MET A 65 9.15 0.25 -5.38
CA MET A 65 8.19 -0.44 -4.53
C MET A 65 6.92 0.40 -4.30
N LEU A 66 5.77 -0.25 -4.39
CA LEU A 66 4.48 0.28 -3.94
C LEU A 66 3.88 -0.68 -2.91
N VAL A 67 3.53 -0.17 -1.73
CA VAL A 67 2.90 -0.95 -0.66
C VAL A 67 1.55 -0.34 -0.33
N ALA A 68 0.51 -1.16 -0.22
CA ALA A 68 -0.77 -0.75 0.32
C ALA A 68 -1.00 -1.41 1.68
N GLY A 69 -1.21 -0.58 2.70
CA GLY A 69 -1.53 -1.00 4.05
C GLY A 69 -3.04 -1.09 4.31
N GLY A 70 -3.38 -1.44 5.55
CA GLY A 70 -4.75 -1.52 6.04
C GLY A 70 -4.78 -1.50 7.57
N PRO A 71 -5.96 -1.68 8.20
CA PRO A 71 -6.07 -1.66 9.65
C PRO A 71 -5.36 -2.86 10.30
N ASN A 72 -5.25 -3.97 9.56
CA ASN A 72 -4.61 -5.21 9.97
C ASN A 72 -3.22 -5.35 9.35
N LEU A 73 -2.36 -4.35 9.54
CA LEU A 73 -0.96 -4.39 9.10
C LEU A 73 -0.16 -5.47 9.84
N GLY A 74 0.33 -6.46 9.11
CA GLY A 74 1.20 -7.52 9.61
C GLY A 74 2.64 -7.06 9.79
N GLN A 75 3.43 -7.84 10.56
CA GLN A 75 4.76 -7.41 10.99
C GLN A 75 5.74 -7.16 9.83
N ALA A 76 5.68 -7.94 8.76
CA ALA A 76 6.57 -7.75 7.61
C ALA A 76 6.39 -6.37 6.95
N ILE A 77 5.15 -5.88 6.83
CA ILE A 77 4.90 -4.55 6.26
C ILE A 77 5.38 -3.45 7.21
N ARG A 78 5.18 -3.62 8.52
CA ARG A 78 5.65 -2.66 9.54
C ARG A 78 7.17 -2.57 9.54
N ALA A 79 7.86 -3.70 9.49
CA ALA A 79 9.32 -3.75 9.41
C ALA A 79 9.84 -3.04 8.16
N LEU A 80 9.26 -3.33 6.98
CA LEU A 80 9.63 -2.65 5.74
C LEU A 80 9.43 -1.14 5.81
N ALA A 81 8.32 -0.68 6.39
CA ALA A 81 8.05 0.73 6.54
C ALA A 81 9.05 1.43 7.46
N LEU A 82 9.35 0.81 8.62
CA LEU A 82 10.33 1.32 9.58
C LEU A 82 11.72 1.44 8.98
N GLU A 83 12.18 0.45 8.21
CA GLU A 83 13.46 0.51 7.48
C GLU A 83 13.53 1.65 6.47
N ASN A 84 12.37 2.11 5.97
CA ASN A 84 12.26 3.23 5.03
C ASN A 84 11.85 4.55 5.72
N GLY A 85 11.86 4.61 7.06
CA GLY A 85 11.58 5.83 7.83
C GLY A 85 10.09 6.17 7.99
N PHE A 86 9.20 5.20 7.76
CA PHE A 86 7.76 5.34 7.98
C PHE A 86 7.33 4.55 9.22
N GLU A 87 6.47 5.15 10.03
CA GLU A 87 5.85 4.50 11.18
C GLU A 87 4.35 4.40 10.95
N PHE A 88 3.79 3.24 11.30
CA PHE A 88 2.35 3.02 11.27
C PHE A 88 1.82 2.92 12.70
N ASP A 89 0.63 3.49 12.91
CA ASP A 89 -0.11 3.38 14.17
C ASP A 89 -0.38 1.92 14.57
N GLU A 90 -0.85 1.73 15.79
CA GLU A 90 -1.19 0.42 16.35
C GLU A 90 -2.18 -0.37 15.46
N PRO A 91 -2.19 -1.71 15.52
CA PRO A 91 -3.16 -2.52 14.79
C PRO A 91 -4.60 -2.11 15.11
N ASN A 92 -5.45 -2.09 14.08
CA ASN A 92 -6.85 -1.66 14.12
C ASN A 92 -7.07 -0.16 14.36
N SER A 93 -6.02 0.65 14.27
CA SER A 93 -6.16 2.11 14.16
C SER A 93 -6.78 2.51 12.82
N MET A 94 -7.43 3.68 12.82
CA MET A 94 -8.11 4.23 11.65
C MET A 94 -8.00 5.75 11.64
N VAL A 95 -8.00 6.31 10.44
CA VAL A 95 -8.13 7.76 10.25
C VAL A 95 -9.60 8.13 10.37
N ILE A 96 -9.89 9.11 11.21
CA ILE A 96 -11.26 9.61 11.48
C ILE A 96 -11.28 11.12 11.23
N ASP A 97 -12.22 11.59 10.41
CA ASP A 97 -12.46 13.02 10.18
C ASP A 97 -13.97 13.32 10.30
N HIS A 98 -14.35 14.11 11.31
CA HIS A 98 -15.75 14.48 11.57
C HIS A 98 -16.26 15.60 10.65
N ILE A 99 -15.39 16.23 9.87
CA ILE A 99 -15.70 17.36 9.01
C ILE A 99 -15.70 16.91 7.54
N ASN A 100 -14.64 16.23 7.10
CA ASN A 100 -14.46 15.83 5.70
C ASN A 100 -14.64 14.32 5.51
N TYR A 101 -15.87 13.85 5.68
CA TYR A 101 -16.25 12.46 5.41
C TYR A 101 -17.45 12.37 4.46
N ASP A 102 -17.58 11.25 3.79
CA ASP A 102 -18.70 10.98 2.89
C ASP A 102 -19.91 10.46 3.68
N THR A 103 -20.96 11.27 3.80
CA THR A 103 -22.16 10.94 4.59
C THR A 103 -23.02 9.83 3.99
N HIS A 104 -22.79 9.44 2.74
CA HIS A 104 -23.58 8.41 2.04
C HIS A 104 -22.90 7.05 2.08
N LEU A 105 -21.57 7.02 2.01
CA LEU A 105 -20.75 5.81 1.95
C LEU A 105 -20.15 5.42 3.30
N ASP A 106 -20.13 6.34 4.26
CA ASP A 106 -19.69 6.06 5.62
C ASP A 106 -20.71 5.22 6.42
N ASP A 107 -20.22 4.48 7.41
CA ASP A 107 -21.03 3.61 8.27
C ASP A 107 -21.30 4.21 9.66
N GLY A 108 -21.10 5.51 9.82
CA GLY A 108 -21.34 6.27 11.05
C GLY A 108 -20.09 6.44 11.92
N HIS A 109 -18.94 5.91 11.49
CA HIS A 109 -17.66 6.01 12.22
C HIS A 109 -16.76 7.12 11.69
N HIS A 110 -17.17 7.84 10.63
CA HIS A 110 -16.43 8.91 9.99
C HIS A 110 -15.04 8.47 9.50
N THR A 111 -14.96 7.28 8.91
CA THR A 111 -13.72 6.63 8.42
C THR A 111 -13.61 6.64 6.89
N THR A 112 -14.64 7.12 6.21
CA THR A 112 -14.67 7.33 4.76
C THR A 112 -14.27 8.77 4.46
N ILE A 113 -12.96 9.01 4.44
CA ILE A 113 -12.37 10.35 4.37
C ILE A 113 -12.45 10.89 2.94
N VAL A 114 -12.89 12.15 2.83
CA VAL A 114 -12.91 12.91 1.58
C VAL A 114 -11.70 13.83 1.60
N THR A 115 -10.86 13.73 0.58
CA THR A 115 -9.69 14.61 0.42
C THR A 115 -9.83 15.43 -0.85
N THR A 116 -9.69 16.75 -0.74
CA THR A 116 -9.73 17.66 -1.88
C THR A 116 -8.32 17.97 -2.39
N LYS A 117 -8.23 18.58 -3.57
CA LYS A 117 -6.96 18.93 -4.20
C LYS A 117 -6.10 19.87 -3.33
N GLU A 118 -6.71 20.71 -2.50
CA GLU A 118 -6.02 21.65 -1.62
C GLU A 118 -5.17 20.94 -0.55
N GLN A 119 -5.47 19.67 -0.27
CA GLN A 119 -4.76 18.84 0.69
C GLN A 119 -3.66 17.98 0.05
N LEU A 120 -3.49 18.05 -1.27
CA LEU A 120 -2.43 17.32 -1.97
C LEU A 120 -1.11 18.09 -1.91
N ILE A 121 -0.01 17.34 -2.01
CA ILE A 121 1.31 17.95 -2.20
C ILE A 121 1.32 18.79 -3.50
N ASN A 122 1.88 19.99 -3.42
CA ASN A 122 1.99 20.88 -4.58
C ASN A 122 3.15 20.44 -5.51
N ALA A 123 2.97 19.30 -6.17
CA ALA A 123 3.96 18.71 -7.09
C ALA A 123 3.28 18.09 -8.32
N HIS A 124 3.21 18.86 -9.41
CA HIS A 124 2.54 18.46 -10.65
C HIS A 124 3.01 17.10 -11.21
N LEU A 125 4.31 16.80 -11.10
CA LEU A 125 4.89 15.53 -11.57
C LEU A 125 4.38 14.30 -10.80
N ILE A 126 3.97 14.47 -9.54
CA ILE A 126 3.49 13.37 -8.69
C ILE A 126 1.97 13.26 -8.78
N THR A 127 1.26 14.40 -8.74
CA THR A 127 -0.21 14.42 -8.65
C THR A 127 -0.91 14.50 -10.01
N GLY A 128 -0.18 14.74 -11.10
CA GLY A 128 -0.75 14.85 -12.45
C GLY A 128 -1.50 16.16 -12.73
N GLY A 129 -1.43 17.15 -11.83
CA GLY A 129 -2.00 18.48 -11.99
C GLY A 129 -3.34 18.72 -11.30
N ASN A 130 -4.01 19.80 -11.72
CA ASN A 130 -5.04 20.46 -10.91
C ASN A 130 -6.48 20.01 -11.20
N GLU A 131 -6.67 18.96 -12.00
CA GLU A 131 -8.00 18.48 -12.46
C GLU A 131 -8.51 17.27 -11.69
N LEU A 132 -8.02 17.03 -10.47
CA LEU A 132 -8.52 15.95 -9.63
C LEU A 132 -9.84 16.35 -8.96
N SER A 133 -10.87 15.53 -9.19
CA SER A 133 -12.06 15.51 -8.35
C SER A 133 -11.68 15.02 -6.94
N PRO A 134 -12.48 15.34 -5.90
CA PRO A 134 -12.24 14.83 -4.56
C PRO A 134 -12.01 13.31 -4.54
N VAL A 135 -11.00 12.88 -3.79
CA VAL A 135 -10.60 11.47 -3.67
C VAL A 135 -11.12 10.92 -2.35
N LEU A 136 -11.59 9.68 -2.39
CA LEU A 136 -12.03 8.97 -1.20
C LEU A 136 -10.94 8.03 -0.70
N TYR A 137 -10.71 8.05 0.60
CA TYR A 137 -9.91 7.05 1.30
C TYR A 137 -10.79 6.35 2.34
N LYS A 138 -10.77 5.02 2.34
CA LYS A 138 -11.52 4.22 3.31
C LYS A 138 -10.71 3.04 3.77
N VAL A 139 -10.60 2.90 5.08
CA VAL A 139 -10.07 1.71 5.75
C VAL A 139 -11.25 0.83 6.14
N ASN A 140 -11.34 -0.37 5.57
CA ASN A 140 -12.48 -1.26 5.87
C ASN A 140 -12.36 -1.84 7.27
N ILE A 141 -13.34 -1.52 8.13
CA ILE A 141 -13.46 -2.10 9.48
C ILE A 141 -13.77 -3.61 9.35
N PRO A 142 -12.91 -4.49 9.91
CA PRO A 142 -13.22 -5.91 10.00
C PRO A 142 -14.55 -6.15 10.72
N LYS A 143 -15.39 -7.05 10.19
CA LYS A 143 -16.76 -7.27 10.72
C LYS A 143 -16.82 -7.59 12.22
N HIS A 144 -15.75 -8.12 12.82
CA HIS A 144 -15.69 -8.47 14.24
C HIS A 144 -15.40 -7.29 15.18
N ILE A 145 -14.96 -6.14 14.64
CA ILE A 145 -14.71 -4.90 15.41
C ILE A 145 -15.93 -3.98 15.39
N ARG A 146 -16.86 -4.18 14.45
CA ARG A 146 -18.16 -3.50 14.40
C ARG A 146 -18.98 -3.93 15.62
N ARG A 147 -18.89 -3.18 16.72
CA ARG A 147 -19.84 -3.32 17.83
C ARG A 147 -21.22 -2.87 17.33
N PRO A 148 -22.30 -3.53 17.79
CA PRO A 148 -23.66 -3.26 17.34
C PRO A 148 -24.10 -1.83 17.64
#